data_AF-N0BMH6-F1
#
_entry.id   AF-N0BMH6-F1
#
_cell.length_a   1.000
_cell.length_b   1.000
_cell.length_c   1.000
_cell.angle_alpha   90.00
_cell.angle_beta   90.00
_cell.angle_gamma   90.00
#
_symmetry.space_group_name_H-M   'P 1'
#
loop_
_entity.id
_entity.type
_entity.pdbx_description
1 polymer ?
#
loop_
_entity_poly.entity_id
_entity_poly.type
_entity_poly.pdbx_seq_one_letter_code
_entity_poly.pdbx_strand_id
1 'polypeptide(L)'
;MKQRIAEIVRGRRYEELLELSHKRGLKKVATSLISFLYLDELMVFHSAEAIGVVCREIEKRDDEFVRNILRRLFWHLSDESGAYCKGAPLAIGEIGRNCPVAFDNFRNMLLALLRNEEVEKKYVLYAIYRSAREMRSAYPDPVEEIKPYLRYSGEIKAYAILALIALGYIPEIDADERVRIYIDGDFREIALVELKNFVNRENVK
;
A
#
# COMPACT_ATOMS: atom_id res chain seq x y z
N MET A 1 -23.77 -9.18 4.04
CA MET A 1 -23.00 -8.35 3.09
C MET A 1 -21.52 -8.29 3.45
N LYS A 2 -21.16 -7.77 4.63
CA LYS A 2 -19.75 -7.68 5.07
C LYS A 2 -19.01 -9.02 5.05
N GLN A 3 -19.67 -10.11 5.47
CA GLN A 3 -19.12 -11.47 5.42
C GLN A 3 -18.78 -11.92 3.98
N ARG A 4 -19.68 -11.69 3.01
CA ARG A 4 -19.42 -12.02 1.60
C ARG A 4 -18.25 -11.21 1.03
N ILE A 5 -18.17 -9.91 1.35
CA ILE A 5 -17.03 -9.08 0.94
C ILE A 5 -15.74 -9.64 1.55
N ALA A 6 -15.75 -10.03 2.83
CA ALA A 6 -14.58 -10.62 3.46
C ALA A 6 -14.13 -11.92 2.80
N GLU A 7 -15.05 -12.82 2.43
CA GLU A 7 -14.74 -14.06 1.69
C GLU A 7 -14.10 -13.80 0.33
N ILE A 8 -14.59 -12.79 -0.40
CA ILE A 8 -14.05 -12.38 -1.70
C ILE A 8 -12.64 -11.81 -1.55
N VAL A 9 -12.46 -10.91 -0.58
CA VAL A 9 -11.18 -10.25 -0.31
C VAL A 9 -10.12 -11.26 0.15
N ARG A 10 -10.45 -12.17 1.07
CA ARG A 10 -9.52 -13.24 1.52
C ARG A 10 -9.01 -14.13 0.39
N GLY A 11 -9.85 -14.35 -0.63
CA GLY A 11 -9.48 -15.14 -1.80
C GLY A 11 -8.87 -14.31 -2.94
N ARG A 12 -8.61 -13.01 -2.72
CA ARG A 12 -8.15 -12.05 -3.74
C ARG A 12 -8.96 -12.08 -5.04
N ARG A 13 -10.26 -12.33 -4.96
CA ARG A 13 -11.16 -12.40 -6.13
C ARG A 13 -11.68 -11.00 -6.49
N TYR A 14 -10.78 -10.12 -6.95
CA TYR A 14 -11.10 -8.70 -7.12
C TYR A 14 -12.06 -8.42 -8.28
N GLU A 15 -12.10 -9.27 -9.31
CA GLU A 15 -13.10 -9.21 -10.37
C GLU A 15 -14.51 -9.45 -9.79
N GLU A 16 -14.67 -10.48 -8.95
CA GLU A 16 -15.93 -10.76 -8.24
C GLU A 16 -16.31 -9.59 -7.31
N LEU A 17 -15.32 -8.96 -6.66
CA LEU A 17 -15.53 -7.78 -5.83
C LEU A 17 -16.06 -6.61 -6.65
N LEU A 18 -15.51 -6.35 -7.84
CA LEU A 18 -15.95 -5.28 -8.72
C LEU A 18 -17.38 -5.51 -9.23
N GLU A 19 -17.71 -6.73 -9.65
CA GLU A 19 -19.08 -7.08 -10.04
C GLU A 19 -20.07 -6.82 -8.90
N LEU A 20 -19.73 -7.25 -7.69
CA LEU A 20 -20.54 -6.99 -6.50
C LEU A 20 -20.64 -5.48 -6.21
N SER A 21 -19.55 -4.74 -6.40
CA SER A 21 -19.51 -3.30 -6.17
C SER A 21 -20.36 -2.51 -7.16
N HIS A 22 -20.41 -2.91 -8.44
CA HIS A 22 -21.34 -2.30 -9.41
C HIS A 22 -22.81 -2.55 -9.04
N LYS A 23 -23.14 -3.73 -8.52
CA LYS A 23 -24.50 -4.08 -8.09
C LYS A 23 -24.91 -3.40 -6.77
N ARG A 24 -23.97 -3.12 -5.87
CA ARG A 24 -24.24 -2.67 -4.48
C ARG A 24 -23.80 -1.23 -4.18
N GLY A 25 -23.08 -0.60 -5.10
CA GLY A 25 -22.51 0.74 -4.98
C GLY A 25 -21.02 0.73 -4.61
N LEU A 26 -20.16 1.17 -5.54
CA LEU A 26 -18.71 1.25 -5.39
C LEU A 26 -18.30 1.99 -4.11
N LYS A 27 -18.83 3.19 -3.88
CA LYS A 27 -18.55 4.03 -2.71
C LYS A 27 -18.85 3.32 -1.39
N LYS A 28 -19.95 2.55 -1.34
CA LYS A 28 -20.36 1.80 -0.14
C LYS A 28 -19.41 0.63 0.14
N VAL A 29 -18.97 -0.06 -0.91
CA VAL A 29 -18.01 -1.16 -0.79
C VAL A 29 -16.64 -0.63 -0.36
N ALA A 30 -16.12 0.43 -0.99
CA ALA A 30 -14.86 1.07 -0.60
C ALA A 30 -14.84 1.43 0.89
N THR A 31 -15.89 2.10 1.38
CA THR A 31 -16.03 2.44 2.81
C THR A 31 -16.09 1.20 3.72
N SER A 32 -16.70 0.10 3.25
CA SER A 32 -16.79 -1.14 4.03
C SER A 32 -15.43 -1.83 4.18
N LEU A 33 -14.60 -1.79 3.13
CA LEU A 33 -13.27 -2.40 3.10
C LEU A 33 -12.30 -1.75 4.11
N ILE A 34 -12.46 -0.46 4.43
CA ILE A 34 -11.64 0.22 5.43
C ILE A 34 -11.68 -0.51 6.78
N SER A 35 -12.83 -1.09 7.16
CA SER A 35 -12.94 -1.83 8.42
C SER A 35 -12.13 -3.13 8.46
N PHE A 36 -11.66 -3.62 7.31
CA PHE A 36 -10.81 -4.81 7.23
C PHE A 36 -9.32 -4.50 7.39
N LEU A 37 -8.93 -3.22 7.36
CA LEU A 37 -7.57 -2.76 7.65
C LEU A 37 -7.18 -2.90 9.13
N TYR A 38 -8.10 -3.36 9.97
CA TYR A 38 -7.92 -3.64 11.39
C TYR A 38 -7.83 -5.13 11.73
N LEU A 39 -7.92 -6.01 10.72
CA LEU A 39 -7.96 -7.46 10.92
C LEU A 39 -6.55 -8.07 10.95
N ASP A 40 -6.46 -9.38 10.76
CA ASP A 40 -5.20 -10.11 10.65
C ASP A 40 -4.36 -9.62 9.46
N GLU A 41 -3.04 -9.85 9.53
CA GLU A 41 -2.07 -9.22 8.63
C GLU A 41 -2.35 -9.51 7.15
N LEU A 42 -2.65 -10.76 6.80
CA LEU A 42 -2.97 -11.13 5.41
C LEU A 42 -4.25 -10.44 4.93
N MET A 43 -5.28 -10.40 5.77
CA MET A 43 -6.52 -9.70 5.46
C MET A 43 -6.30 -8.20 5.25
N VAL A 44 -5.39 -7.58 6.00
CA VAL A 44 -5.05 -6.16 5.83
C VAL A 44 -4.45 -5.91 4.45
N PHE A 45 -3.47 -6.72 4.02
CA PHE A 45 -2.87 -6.59 2.67
C PHE A 45 -3.92 -6.79 1.57
N HIS A 46 -4.72 -7.86 1.65
CA HIS A 46 -5.76 -8.13 0.64
C HIS A 46 -6.81 -7.01 0.59
N SER A 47 -7.12 -6.40 1.74
CA SER A 47 -8.07 -5.30 1.83
C SER A 47 -7.52 -4.00 1.26
N ALA A 48 -6.23 -3.71 1.47
CA ALA A 48 -5.57 -2.58 0.83
C ALA A 48 -5.63 -2.71 -0.69
N GLU A 49 -5.27 -3.89 -1.24
CA GLU A 49 -5.34 -4.16 -2.69
C GLU A 49 -6.77 -3.99 -3.22
N ALA A 50 -7.75 -4.54 -2.50
CA ALA A 50 -9.17 -4.40 -2.83
C ALA A 50 -9.62 -2.92 -2.85
N ILE A 51 -9.18 -2.11 -1.89
CA ILE A 51 -9.48 -0.67 -1.85
C ILE A 51 -8.91 0.02 -3.08
N GLY A 52 -7.64 -0.24 -3.43
CA GLY A 52 -7.03 0.32 -4.64
C GLY A 52 -7.83 0.00 -5.90
N VAL A 53 -8.21 -1.27 -6.08
CA VAL A 53 -9.01 -1.72 -7.25
C VAL A 53 -10.39 -1.07 -7.31
N VAL A 54 -11.10 -0.99 -6.18
CA VAL A 54 -12.44 -0.36 -6.14
C VAL A 54 -12.34 1.16 -6.33
N CYS A 55 -11.36 1.82 -5.71
CA CYS A 55 -11.13 3.25 -5.86
C CYS A 55 -10.79 3.64 -7.30
N ARG A 56 -10.09 2.80 -8.05
CA ARG A 56 -9.83 3.03 -9.48
C ARG A 56 -11.11 3.21 -10.28
N GLU A 57 -12.12 2.38 -10.02
CA GLU A 57 -13.42 2.50 -10.70
C GLU A 57 -14.23 3.71 -10.22
N ILE A 58 -13.99 4.19 -8.99
CA ILE A 58 -14.60 5.42 -8.47
C ILE A 58 -13.93 6.65 -9.11
N GLU A 59 -12.60 6.70 -9.16
CA GLU A 59 -11.83 7.86 -9.65
C GLU A 59 -12.22 8.26 -11.08
N LYS A 60 -12.57 7.28 -11.93
CA LYS A 60 -13.08 7.53 -13.30
C LYS A 60 -14.30 8.47 -13.35
N ARG A 61 -15.00 8.67 -12.24
CA ARG A 61 -16.25 9.45 -12.15
C ARG A 61 -16.24 10.48 -11.02
N ASP A 62 -15.45 10.26 -9.97
CA ASP A 62 -15.44 11.07 -8.75
C ASP A 62 -14.11 10.88 -7.99
N ASP A 63 -13.07 11.58 -8.43
CA ASP A 63 -11.76 11.58 -7.76
C ASP A 63 -11.83 12.18 -6.35
N GLU A 64 -12.71 13.16 -6.13
CA GLU A 64 -12.90 13.80 -4.82
C GLU A 64 -13.38 12.80 -3.75
N PHE A 65 -14.21 11.82 -4.11
CA PHE A 65 -14.55 10.74 -3.19
C PHE A 65 -13.31 9.90 -2.81
N VAL A 66 -12.39 9.63 -3.74
CA VAL A 66 -11.15 8.91 -3.45
C VAL A 66 -10.22 9.77 -2.57
N ARG A 67 -10.15 11.09 -2.80
CA ARG A 67 -9.44 12.04 -1.92
C ARG A 67 -10.01 12.06 -0.50
N ASN A 68 -11.33 11.94 -0.36
CA ASN A 68 -11.98 11.79 0.95
C ASN A 68 -11.57 10.50 1.67
N ILE A 69 -11.43 9.38 0.94
CA ILE A 69 -10.89 8.14 1.51
C ILE A 69 -9.44 8.34 1.98
N LEU A 70 -8.59 8.95 1.14
CA LEU A 70 -7.20 9.24 1.51
C LEU A 70 -7.11 10.10 2.78
N ARG A 71 -7.86 11.21 2.86
CA ARG A 71 -7.92 12.06 4.07
C ARG A 71 -8.33 11.27 5.30
N ARG A 72 -9.33 10.40 5.19
CA ARG A 72 -9.77 9.54 6.29
C ARG A 72 -8.68 8.54 6.71
N LEU A 73 -7.94 7.95 5.77
CA LEU A 73 -6.86 7.03 6.07
C LEU A 73 -5.69 7.72 6.79
N PHE A 74 -5.32 8.94 6.37
CA PHE A 74 -4.34 9.75 7.10
C PHE A 74 -4.84 10.12 8.49
N TRP A 75 -6.13 10.46 8.64
CA TRP A 75 -6.72 10.75 9.95
C TRP A 75 -6.68 9.53 10.89
N HIS A 76 -6.84 8.30 10.40
CA HIS A 76 -6.70 7.10 11.22
C HIS A 76 -5.25 6.85 11.70
N LEU A 77 -4.26 7.62 11.23
CA LEU A 77 -2.86 7.54 11.64
C LEU A 77 -2.46 8.62 12.66
N SER A 78 -3.33 9.59 12.97
CA SER A 78 -3.04 10.72 13.86
C SER A 78 -3.64 10.59 15.28
N ASP A 79 -4.11 9.40 15.65
CA ASP A 79 -4.56 8.91 16.96
C ASP A 79 -5.16 9.90 18.02
N GLU A 80 -5.99 10.86 17.62
CA GLU A 80 -6.78 11.64 18.61
C GLU A 80 -8.04 10.89 19.12
N SER A 81 -8.39 9.76 18.51
CA SER A 81 -9.67 9.04 18.77
C SER A 81 -9.53 7.60 19.26
N GLY A 82 -8.31 7.10 19.51
CA GLY A 82 -8.06 5.77 20.07
C GLY A 82 -8.31 4.58 19.13
N ALA A 83 -8.23 4.79 17.81
CA ALA A 83 -8.49 3.76 16.80
C ALA A 83 -7.45 3.77 15.67
N TYR A 84 -6.17 3.83 16.04
CA TYR A 84 -5.04 3.74 15.14
C TYR A 84 -5.16 2.57 14.16
N CYS A 85 -5.15 2.87 12.86
CA CYS A 85 -5.28 1.88 11.80
C CYS A 85 -3.92 1.53 11.21
N LYS A 86 -3.27 0.48 11.76
CA LYS A 86 -1.97 0.00 11.26
C LYS A 86 -1.97 -0.32 9.76
N GLY A 87 -3.10 -0.73 9.20
CA GLY A 87 -3.24 -1.05 7.78
C GLY A 87 -3.45 0.15 6.84
N ALA A 88 -3.62 1.36 7.37
CA ALA A 88 -3.89 2.55 6.56
C ALA A 88 -2.77 2.89 5.55
N PRO A 89 -1.46 2.80 5.88
CA PRO A 89 -0.41 3.11 4.93
C PRO A 89 -0.47 2.19 3.70
N LEU A 90 -0.76 0.90 3.90
CA LEU A 90 -0.93 -0.06 2.81
C LEU A 90 -2.03 0.38 1.85
N ALA A 91 -3.20 0.74 2.37
CA ALA A 91 -4.32 1.21 1.55
C ALA A 91 -3.99 2.53 0.82
N ILE A 92 -3.25 3.46 1.46
CA ILE A 92 -2.79 4.69 0.83
C ILE A 92 -1.88 4.38 -0.38
N GLY A 93 -0.93 3.45 -0.23
CA GLY A 93 -0.06 3.01 -1.31
C GLY A 93 -0.82 2.34 -2.47
N GLU A 94 -1.80 1.50 -2.16
CA GLU A 94 -2.65 0.84 -3.16
C GLU A 94 -3.55 1.83 -3.92
N ILE A 95 -4.07 2.85 -3.23
CA ILE A 95 -4.76 3.96 -3.89
C ILE A 95 -3.76 4.72 -4.76
N GLY A 96 -2.55 5.02 -4.27
CA GLY A 96 -1.53 5.70 -5.08
C GLY A 96 -1.13 4.93 -6.35
N ARG A 97 -1.07 3.59 -6.28
CA ARG A 97 -0.86 2.73 -7.46
C ARG A 97 -1.98 2.85 -8.49
N ASN A 98 -3.22 2.91 -8.02
CA ASN A 98 -4.42 2.72 -8.85
C ASN A 98 -5.16 4.02 -9.22
N CYS A 99 -4.93 5.10 -8.47
CA CYS A 99 -5.70 6.34 -8.52
C CYS A 99 -4.74 7.55 -8.53
N PRO A 100 -3.97 7.74 -9.62
CA PRO A 100 -2.91 8.76 -9.65
C PRO A 100 -3.45 10.19 -9.53
N VAL A 101 -4.64 10.47 -10.06
CA VAL A 101 -5.24 11.82 -10.05
C VAL A 101 -5.60 12.22 -8.61
N ALA A 102 -6.28 11.35 -7.88
CA ALA A 102 -6.66 11.56 -6.50
C ALA A 102 -5.43 11.59 -5.58
N PHE A 103 -4.43 10.74 -5.84
CA PHE A 103 -3.24 10.59 -5.01
C PHE A 103 -2.23 11.72 -5.14
N ASP A 104 -2.21 12.49 -6.23
CA ASP A 104 -1.21 13.53 -6.52
C ASP A 104 -0.89 14.41 -5.28
N ASN A 105 -1.91 14.98 -4.64
CA ASN A 105 -1.76 15.87 -3.48
C ASN A 105 -1.34 15.17 -2.16
N PHE A 106 -1.22 13.84 -2.15
CA PHE A 106 -0.96 13.04 -0.95
C PHE A 106 0.40 12.35 -0.95
N ARG A 107 1.15 12.36 -2.07
CA ARG A 107 2.45 11.69 -2.17
C ARG A 107 3.46 12.17 -1.12
N ASN A 108 3.54 13.49 -0.89
CA ASN A 108 4.43 14.07 0.11
C ASN A 108 3.97 13.74 1.53
N MET A 109 2.66 13.61 1.75
CA MET A 109 2.12 13.18 3.03
C MET A 109 2.48 11.72 3.32
N LEU A 110 2.38 10.83 2.32
CA LEU A 110 2.82 9.44 2.44
C LEU A 110 4.32 9.38 2.76
N LEU A 111 5.15 10.15 2.06
CA LEU A 111 6.59 10.20 2.32
C LEU A 111 6.90 10.68 3.74
N ALA A 112 6.20 11.70 4.22
CA ALA A 112 6.38 12.24 5.57
C ALA A 112 6.07 11.23 6.68
N LEU A 113 5.27 10.17 6.42
CA LEU A 113 5.04 9.09 7.38
C LEU A 113 6.32 8.32 7.73
N LEU A 114 7.36 8.35 6.88
CA LEU A 114 8.68 7.84 7.25
C LEU A 114 9.26 8.56 8.47
N ARG A 115 8.84 9.79 8.78
CA ARG A 115 9.32 10.52 9.96
C ARG A 115 8.40 10.41 11.19
N ASN A 116 7.20 9.83 11.04
CA ASN A 116 6.27 9.63 12.15
C ASN A 116 6.57 8.35 12.94
N GLU A 117 7.09 8.44 14.16
CA GLU A 117 7.49 7.30 14.98
C GLU A 117 6.36 6.33 15.36
N GLU A 118 5.10 6.79 15.34
CA GLU A 118 3.93 5.99 15.67
C GLU A 118 3.52 5.05 14.52
N VAL A 119 4.02 5.29 13.31
CA VAL A 119 3.65 4.53 12.11
C VAL A 119 4.62 3.40 11.83
N GLU A 120 4.07 2.20 11.55
CA GLU A 120 4.85 1.03 11.16
C GLU A 120 5.58 1.26 9.82
N LYS A 121 6.91 1.46 9.90
CA LYS A 121 7.74 1.82 8.73
C LYS A 121 7.70 0.79 7.61
N LYS A 122 7.58 -0.50 7.95
CA LYS A 122 7.46 -1.57 6.95
C LYS A 122 6.26 -1.35 6.02
N TYR A 123 5.13 -0.86 6.53
CA TYR A 123 3.95 -0.59 5.72
C TYR A 123 4.05 0.70 4.91
N VAL A 124 4.72 1.73 5.44
CA VAL A 124 5.01 2.96 4.68
C VAL A 124 5.94 2.64 3.50
N LEU A 125 7.00 1.88 3.74
CA LEU A 125 7.94 1.46 2.70
C LEU A 125 7.27 0.58 1.63
N TYR A 126 6.42 -0.36 2.04
CA TYR A 126 5.58 -1.12 1.10
C TYR A 126 4.66 -0.21 0.29
N ALA A 127 4.02 0.77 0.94
CA ALA A 127 3.13 1.70 0.27
C ALA A 127 3.86 2.52 -0.79
N ILE A 128 5.07 3.02 -0.48
CA ILE A 128 5.93 3.73 -1.44
C ILE A 128 6.36 2.81 -2.59
N TYR A 129 6.72 1.56 -2.29
CA TYR A 129 7.01 0.55 -3.32
C TYR A 129 5.83 0.39 -4.29
N ARG A 130 4.61 0.23 -3.77
CA ARG A 130 3.41 0.01 -4.60
C ARG A 130 3.00 1.24 -5.41
N SER A 131 3.24 2.45 -4.89
CA SER A 131 2.94 3.72 -5.57
C SER A 131 4.16 4.37 -6.24
N ALA A 132 5.24 3.62 -6.47
CA ALA A 132 6.55 4.17 -6.87
C ALA A 132 6.49 5.11 -8.07
N ARG A 133 5.63 4.83 -9.07
CA ARG A 133 5.45 5.70 -10.25
C ARG A 133 5.09 7.13 -9.86
N GLU A 134 4.12 7.30 -8.96
CA GLU A 134 3.66 8.61 -8.49
C GLU A 134 4.63 9.21 -7.47
N MET A 135 5.33 8.35 -6.70
CA MET A 135 6.30 8.79 -5.70
C MET A 135 7.55 9.42 -6.31
N ARG A 136 7.91 9.12 -7.57
CA ARG A 136 9.08 9.73 -8.24
C ARG A 136 9.07 11.26 -8.26
N SER A 137 7.89 11.89 -8.19
CA SER A 137 7.72 13.35 -8.15
C SER A 137 7.47 13.90 -6.74
N ALA A 138 7.65 13.09 -5.70
CA ALA A 138 7.53 13.51 -4.32
C ALA A 138 8.72 14.41 -3.91
N TYR A 139 8.47 15.26 -2.91
CA TYR A 139 9.48 16.10 -2.28
C TYR A 139 9.38 15.97 -0.75
N PRO A 140 10.50 15.83 -0.01
CA PRO A 140 11.89 15.68 -0.50
C PRO A 140 12.11 14.42 -1.35
N ASP A 141 13.30 14.25 -1.95
CA ASP A 141 13.60 13.10 -2.81
C ASP A 141 13.32 11.77 -2.08
N PRO A 142 12.36 10.95 -2.56
CA PRO A 142 12.01 9.70 -1.90
C PRO A 142 13.18 8.72 -1.82
N VAL A 143 14.12 8.73 -2.77
CA VAL A 143 15.29 7.84 -2.74
C VAL A 143 16.17 8.18 -1.53
N GLU A 144 16.44 9.47 -1.30
CA GLU A 144 17.25 9.92 -0.17
C GLU A 144 16.54 9.69 1.17
N GLU A 145 15.22 9.84 1.23
CA GLU A 145 14.45 9.56 2.44
C GLU A 145 14.42 8.06 2.80
N ILE A 146 14.51 7.16 1.80
CA ILE A 146 14.42 5.71 2.01
C ILE A 146 15.79 5.07 2.30
N LYS A 147 16.90 5.61 1.76
CA LYS A 147 18.26 5.08 1.99
C LYS A 147 18.60 4.78 3.46
N PRO A 148 18.26 5.63 4.45
CA PRO A 148 18.51 5.35 5.87
C PRO A 148 17.87 4.05 6.38
N TYR A 149 16.85 3.53 5.70
CA TYR A 149 16.16 2.30 6.09
C TYR A 149 16.92 1.03 5.70
N LEU A 150 17.95 1.11 4.85
CA LEU A 150 18.81 -0.03 4.49
C LEU A 150 19.65 -0.56 5.66
N ARG A 151 19.85 0.25 6.71
CA ARG A 151 20.60 -0.14 7.91
C ARG A 151 19.82 -1.03 8.88
N TYR A 152 18.50 -1.14 8.70
CA TYR A 152 17.64 -2.01 9.51
C TYR A 152 17.75 -3.45 9.01
N SER A 153 16.99 -4.38 9.59
CA SER A 153 16.91 -5.78 9.15
C SER A 153 15.47 -6.19 8.85
N GLY A 154 15.28 -7.40 8.33
CA GLY A 154 13.97 -8.01 8.14
C GLY A 154 13.08 -7.21 7.18
N GLU A 155 11.80 -7.08 7.52
CA GLU A 155 10.78 -6.51 6.63
C GLU A 155 11.05 -5.04 6.26
N ILE A 156 11.62 -4.26 7.18
CA ILE A 156 11.94 -2.85 6.92
C ILE A 156 12.99 -2.74 5.80
N LYS A 157 14.11 -3.46 5.93
CA LYS A 157 15.16 -3.48 4.91
C LYS A 157 14.63 -4.02 3.58
N ALA A 158 13.83 -5.08 3.64
CA ALA A 158 13.24 -5.71 2.45
C ALA A 158 12.35 -4.75 1.65
N TYR A 159 11.40 -4.08 2.32
CA TYR A 159 10.52 -3.12 1.63
C TYR A 159 11.26 -1.84 1.24
N ALA A 160 12.30 -1.42 1.96
CA ALA A 160 13.16 -0.33 1.53
C ALA A 160 13.89 -0.67 0.23
N ILE A 161 14.46 -1.88 0.11
CA ILE A 161 15.08 -2.36 -1.13
C ILE A 161 14.06 -2.37 -2.27
N LEU A 162 12.87 -2.93 -2.08
CA LEU A 162 11.83 -2.97 -3.10
C LEU A 162 11.41 -1.55 -3.55
N ALA A 163 11.21 -0.63 -2.60
CA ALA A 163 10.84 0.75 -2.90
C ALA A 163 11.94 1.47 -3.69
N LEU A 164 13.20 1.33 -3.28
CA LEU A 164 14.35 1.93 -3.97
C LEU A 164 14.47 1.41 -5.41
N ILE A 165 14.38 0.09 -5.61
CA ILE A 165 14.48 -0.50 -6.95
C ILE A 165 13.31 -0.02 -7.82
N ALA A 166 12.09 0.10 -7.28
CA ALA A 166 10.92 0.63 -8.01
C ALA A 166 11.05 2.12 -8.36
N LEU A 167 11.76 2.90 -7.54
CA LEU A 167 12.13 4.28 -7.80
C LEU A 167 13.32 4.43 -8.77
N GLY A 168 13.98 3.32 -9.16
CA GLY A 168 15.10 3.32 -10.09
C GLY A 168 16.48 3.36 -9.44
N TYR A 169 16.58 3.18 -8.12
CA TYR A 169 17.83 3.08 -7.38
C TYR A 169 18.13 1.62 -7.03
N ILE A 170 19.32 1.12 -7.39
CA ILE A 170 19.74 -0.25 -7.08
C ILE A 170 20.68 -0.19 -5.87
N PRO A 171 20.22 -0.59 -4.65
CA PRO A 171 21.09 -0.66 -3.48
C PRO A 171 22.02 -1.87 -3.54
N GLU A 172 23.10 -1.83 -2.78
CA GLU A 172 23.87 -3.03 -2.45
C GLU A 172 23.05 -3.94 -1.54
N ILE A 173 23.03 -5.24 -1.84
CA ILE A 173 22.21 -6.22 -1.13
C ILE A 173 23.08 -7.37 -0.67
N ASP A 174 23.01 -7.66 0.63
CA ASP A 174 23.67 -8.81 1.25
C ASP A 174 22.92 -10.11 0.88
N ALA A 175 23.66 -11.15 0.48
CA ALA A 175 23.14 -12.40 -0.05
C ALA A 175 22.56 -13.33 1.02
N ASP A 176 22.97 -13.17 2.28
CA ASP A 176 22.70 -14.19 3.30
C ASP A 176 21.40 -13.97 4.09
N GLU A 177 20.80 -12.78 4.01
CA GLU A 177 19.58 -12.46 4.77
C GLU A 177 18.33 -12.94 4.01
N ARG A 178 17.54 -13.81 4.68
CA ARG A 178 16.20 -14.22 4.25
C ARG A 178 15.15 -13.56 5.13
N VAL A 179 14.03 -13.19 4.51
CA VAL A 179 12.95 -12.48 5.19
C VAL A 179 11.60 -12.97 4.69
N ARG A 180 10.64 -13.11 5.61
CA ARG A 180 9.24 -13.36 5.28
C ARG A 180 8.53 -12.03 5.04
N ILE A 181 8.14 -11.76 3.79
CA ILE A 181 7.41 -10.55 3.39
C ILE A 181 6.17 -10.91 2.57
N TYR A 182 5.20 -9.99 2.51
CA TYR A 182 4.06 -10.11 1.62
C TYR A 182 4.47 -9.73 0.18
N ILE A 183 4.22 -10.64 -0.75
CA ILE A 183 4.44 -10.40 -2.17
C ILE A 183 3.45 -11.22 -3.01
N ASP A 184 2.95 -10.64 -4.10
CA ASP A 184 2.06 -11.30 -5.05
C ASP A 184 0.84 -12.01 -4.43
N GLY A 185 0.35 -11.56 -3.27
CA GLY A 185 -0.84 -12.10 -2.62
C GLY A 185 -0.64 -12.93 -1.36
N ASP A 186 0.61 -13.25 -1.00
CA ASP A 186 0.88 -14.11 0.14
C ASP A 186 2.24 -13.79 0.80
N PHE A 187 2.43 -14.26 2.03
CA PHE A 187 3.71 -14.16 2.72
C PHE A 187 4.66 -15.25 2.27
N ARG A 188 5.85 -14.85 1.80
CA ARG A 188 6.88 -15.77 1.31
C ARG A 188 8.22 -15.43 1.93
N GLU A 189 9.01 -16.47 2.18
CA GLU A 189 10.39 -16.32 2.61
C GLU A 189 11.30 -16.18 1.39
N ILE A 190 11.95 -15.03 1.26
CA ILE A 190 12.71 -14.61 0.08
C ILE A 190 14.09 -14.14 0.52
N ALA A 191 15.12 -14.47 -0.25
CA ALA A 191 16.45 -13.90 -0.02
C ALA A 191 16.48 -12.46 -0.53
N LEU A 192 17.11 -11.53 0.20
CA LEU A 192 17.10 -10.11 -0.19
C LEU A 192 17.62 -9.89 -1.62
N VAL A 193 18.63 -10.67 -2.06
CA VAL A 193 19.20 -10.61 -3.42
C VAL A 193 18.22 -10.98 -4.54
N GLU A 194 17.14 -11.68 -4.22
CA GLU A 194 16.09 -12.06 -5.18
C GLU A 194 15.05 -10.95 -5.37
N LEU A 195 15.01 -9.93 -4.49
CA LEU A 195 13.99 -8.86 -4.52
C LEU A 195 13.98 -8.06 -5.83
N LYS A 196 15.14 -7.91 -6.48
CA LYS A 196 15.26 -7.26 -7.80
C LYS A 196 14.38 -7.89 -8.89
N ASN A 197 14.01 -9.17 -8.74
CA ASN A 197 13.21 -9.90 -9.72
C ASN A 197 11.72 -9.52 -9.68
N PHE A 198 11.25 -8.91 -8.59
CA PHE A 198 9.82 -8.64 -8.38
C PHE A 198 9.39 -7.27 -8.89
N VAL A 199 10.29 -6.28 -8.90
CA VAL A 199 9.97 -4.92 -9.37
C VAL A 199 9.71 -4.87 -10.88
N ASN A 200 10.37 -5.72 -11.67
CA ASN A 200 10.21 -5.78 -13.12
C ASN A 200 8.85 -6.36 -13.57
N ARG A 201 8.09 -6.99 -12.68
CA ARG A 201 6.79 -7.62 -13.01
C ARG A 201 5.60 -6.70 -12.70
N GLU A 202 5.73 -5.83 -11.71
CA GLU A 202 4.62 -5.04 -11.16
C GLU A 202 4.46 -3.65 -11.82
N ASN A 203 5.52 -3.11 -12.45
CA ASN A 203 5.56 -1.77 -13.07
C ASN A 203 5.38 -1.76 -14.61
N VAL A 204 5.11 -2.92 -15.22
CA VAL A 204 4.96 -3.10 -16.69
C VAL A 204 3.48 -3.20 -17.10
N LYS A 205 2.53 -2.85 -16.23
CA LYS A 205 1.09 -2.83 -16.53
C LYS A 205 0.47 -1.47 -16.28
#